data_AF-A0A233HSS6-F1
#
_entry.id   AF-A0A233HSS6-F1
#
_cell.length_a   1.000
_cell.length_b   1.000
_cell.length_c   1.000
_cell.angle_alpha   90.00
_cell.angle_beta   90.00
_cell.angle_gamma   90.00
#
_symmetry.space_group_name_H-M   'P 1'
#
loop_
_entity.id
_entity.type
_entity.pdbx_description
1 polymer ?
#
loop_
_entity_poly.entity_id
_entity_poly.type
_entity_poly.pdbx_seq_one_letter_code
_entity_poly.pdbx_strand_id
1 'polypeptide(L)'
;MELASKTYAVEKHGEQRYGLLPYEYHLEMVASIIREYFEGHIFHDSLVNVAYLHDVIEDTNTTLEDLLSRFTITESYAVVLLSDEDGSTRKERKTLTYRKFTEFKDLLIKALAAILSRFTITESYAVVLLSDEDGLTRKERKTLTYRKFTEFKDLLIKALAATIKFSDRLANLRHSISQIKDMDEGKAKKKSISKLKMYMNEHQEFVSIYKDFVLSEKLKKDVIEFDFSV
;
A
#
# COMPACT_ATOMS: atom_id res chain seq x y z
N MET A 1 5.57 14.45 -19.43
CA MET A 1 6.80 14.17 -18.64
C MET A 1 7.95 13.73 -19.55
N GLU A 2 7.71 12.89 -20.56
CA GLU A 2 8.70 12.49 -21.56
C GLU A 2 9.54 13.64 -22.15
N LEU A 3 8.90 14.73 -22.55
CA LEU A 3 9.61 15.87 -23.16
C LEU A 3 10.70 16.45 -22.23
N ALA A 4 10.52 16.37 -20.91
CA ALA A 4 11.47 16.89 -19.94
C ALA A 4 12.73 16.01 -19.82
N SER A 5 12.59 14.69 -19.81
CA SER A 5 13.72 13.75 -19.75
C SER A 5 14.55 13.80 -21.03
N LYS A 6 13.89 13.80 -22.20
CA LYS A 6 14.56 13.98 -23.49
C LYS A 6 15.35 15.29 -23.56
N THR A 7 14.70 16.43 -23.26
CA THR A 7 15.35 17.75 -23.33
C THR A 7 16.58 17.80 -22.43
N TYR A 8 16.44 17.34 -21.19
CA TYR A 8 17.54 17.31 -20.22
C TYR A 8 18.70 16.43 -20.69
N ALA A 9 18.43 15.24 -21.20
CA ALA A 9 19.46 14.33 -21.67
C ALA A 9 20.21 14.91 -22.88
N VAL A 10 19.49 15.48 -23.85
CA VAL A 10 20.10 16.14 -25.03
C VAL A 10 21.00 17.31 -24.60
N GLU A 11 20.54 18.13 -23.66
CA GLU A 11 21.35 19.24 -23.10
C GLU A 11 22.63 18.72 -22.42
N LYS A 12 22.53 17.64 -21.62
CA LYS A 12 23.66 17.08 -20.88
C LYS A 12 24.69 16.38 -21.77
N HIS A 13 24.24 15.64 -22.78
CA HIS A 13 25.13 14.98 -23.72
C HIS A 13 25.78 15.97 -24.71
N GLY A 14 25.18 17.13 -24.96
CA GLY A 14 25.78 18.23 -25.72
C GLY A 14 26.34 17.78 -27.07
N GLU A 15 27.67 17.88 -27.26
CA GLU A 15 28.35 17.52 -28.51
C GLU A 15 28.68 16.03 -28.65
N GLN A 16 28.33 15.18 -27.67
CA GLN A 16 28.58 13.74 -27.71
C GLN A 16 27.97 13.12 -28.96
N ARG A 17 28.68 12.14 -29.54
CA ARG A 17 28.32 11.49 -30.79
C ARG A 17 28.07 10.00 -30.59
N TYR A 18 27.08 9.48 -31.32
CA TYR A 18 26.85 8.07 -31.53
C TYR A 18 27.26 7.72 -32.97
N GLY A 19 28.52 7.30 -33.13
CA GLY A 19 29.13 7.17 -34.44
C GLY A 19 29.20 8.54 -35.15
N LEU A 20 28.52 8.67 -36.29
CA LEU A 20 28.44 9.93 -37.05
C LEU A 20 27.25 10.81 -36.65
N LEU A 21 26.35 10.33 -35.80
CA LEU A 21 25.11 11.01 -35.42
C LEU A 21 25.24 11.67 -34.04
N PRO A 22 24.42 12.68 -33.71
CA PRO A 22 24.31 13.18 -32.34
C PRO A 22 23.87 12.07 -31.38
N TYR A 23 24.31 12.13 -30.11
CA TYR A 23 23.96 11.10 -29.11
C TYR A 23 22.44 10.98 -28.88
N GLU A 24 21.67 12.07 -29.10
CA GLU A 24 20.19 12.04 -29.12
C GLU A 24 19.63 10.89 -29.95
N TYR A 25 20.28 10.54 -31.06
CA TYR A 25 19.83 9.45 -31.93
C TYR A 25 19.80 8.10 -31.19
N HIS A 26 20.83 7.79 -30.38
CA HIS A 26 20.85 6.59 -29.54
C HIS A 26 19.76 6.64 -28.48
N LEU A 27 19.60 7.77 -27.80
CA LEU A 27 18.56 7.93 -26.77
C LEU A 27 17.16 7.70 -27.34
N GLU A 28 16.87 8.26 -28.51
CA GLU A 28 15.59 8.08 -29.21
C GLU A 28 15.37 6.63 -29.66
N MET A 29 16.41 5.93 -30.10
CA MET A 29 16.33 4.50 -30.43
C MET A 29 15.91 3.67 -29.22
N VAL A 30 16.54 3.88 -28.06
CA VAL A 30 16.20 3.13 -26.84
C VAL A 30 14.79 3.47 -26.37
N ALA A 31 14.41 4.75 -26.36
CA ALA A 31 13.06 5.19 -25.99
C ALA A 31 11.99 4.62 -26.93
N SER A 32 12.27 4.51 -28.23
CA SER A 32 11.37 3.92 -29.21
C SER A 32 11.11 2.43 -28.97
N ILE A 33 12.14 1.67 -28.56
CA ILE A 33 11.98 0.26 -28.17
C ILE A 33 11.06 0.16 -26.95
N ILE A 34 11.23 1.03 -25.95
CA ILE A 34 10.31 1.03 -24.79
C ILE A 34 8.87 1.36 -25.22
N ARG A 35 8.68 2.32 -26.15
CA ARG A 35 7.37 2.63 -26.72
C ARG A 35 6.70 1.44 -27.37
N GLU A 36 7.43 0.71 -28.20
CA GLU A 36 6.90 -0.45 -28.90
C GLU A 36 6.54 -1.59 -27.93
N TYR A 37 7.43 -1.92 -27.00
CA TYR A 37 7.30 -3.14 -26.20
C TYR A 37 6.51 -2.96 -24.89
N PHE A 38 6.35 -1.72 -24.41
CA PHE A 38 5.66 -1.44 -23.13
C PHE A 38 4.38 -0.60 -23.31
N GLU A 39 3.82 -0.52 -24.52
CA GLU A 39 2.54 0.14 -24.75
C GLU A 39 1.46 -0.40 -23.80
N GLY A 40 0.78 0.50 -23.08
CA GLY A 40 -0.26 0.15 -22.10
C GLY A 40 0.24 -0.42 -20.77
N HIS A 41 1.57 -0.58 -20.57
CA HIS A 41 2.12 -1.03 -19.30
C HIS A 41 2.13 0.11 -18.25
N ILE A 42 1.89 -0.21 -16.97
CA ILE A 42 1.86 0.80 -15.88
C ILE A 42 3.18 1.56 -15.70
N PHE A 43 4.29 0.96 -16.14
CA PHE A 43 5.62 1.58 -16.09
C PHE A 43 6.05 2.21 -17.42
N HIS A 44 5.17 2.27 -18.42
CA HIS A 44 5.50 2.76 -19.76
C HIS A 44 6.21 4.12 -19.71
N ASP A 45 5.55 5.14 -19.14
CA ASP A 45 6.09 6.51 -19.08
C ASP A 45 7.42 6.59 -18.31
N SER A 46 7.54 5.89 -17.18
CA SER A 46 8.76 5.89 -16.39
C SER A 46 9.92 5.20 -17.11
N LEU A 47 9.66 4.11 -17.82
CA LEU A 47 10.69 3.42 -18.60
C LEU A 47 11.14 4.27 -19.79
N VAL A 48 10.23 5.01 -20.44
CA VAL A 48 10.60 5.96 -21.50
C VAL A 48 11.48 7.07 -20.92
N ASN A 49 11.15 7.61 -19.75
CA ASN A 49 12.00 8.61 -19.08
C ASN A 49 13.38 8.06 -18.75
N VAL A 50 13.46 6.88 -18.15
CA VAL A 50 14.74 6.23 -17.82
C VAL A 50 15.53 5.92 -19.09
N ALA A 51 14.89 5.54 -20.20
CA ALA A 51 15.56 5.31 -21.47
C ALA A 51 16.27 6.57 -22.01
N TYR A 52 15.67 7.76 -21.90
CA TYR A 52 16.38 9.00 -22.26
C TYR A 52 17.51 9.33 -21.28
N LEU A 53 17.38 8.98 -20.01
CA LEU A 53 18.33 9.36 -18.96
C LEU A 53 19.45 8.34 -18.71
N HIS A 54 19.39 7.13 -19.28
CA HIS A 54 20.20 5.99 -18.80
C HIS A 54 21.71 6.23 -18.77
N ASP A 55 22.24 7.03 -19.69
CA ASP A 55 23.67 7.31 -19.82
C ASP A 55 24.10 8.65 -19.20
N VAL A 56 23.18 9.48 -18.67
CA VAL A 56 23.54 10.83 -18.26
C VAL A 56 24.49 10.86 -17.06
N ILE A 57 24.40 9.89 -16.15
CA ILE A 57 25.35 9.78 -15.02
C ILE A 57 26.68 9.18 -15.50
N GLU A 58 26.64 8.20 -16.41
CA GLU A 58 27.84 7.50 -16.89
C GLU A 58 28.72 8.39 -17.79
N ASP A 59 28.10 9.15 -18.69
CA ASP A 59 28.80 9.86 -19.76
C ASP A 59 28.88 11.39 -19.57
N THR A 60 28.22 11.94 -18.55
CA THR A 60 28.17 13.40 -18.31
C THR A 60 28.53 13.75 -16.86
N ASN A 61 28.45 15.03 -16.51
CA ASN A 61 28.69 15.49 -15.14
C ASN A 61 27.43 15.45 -14.25
N THR A 62 26.38 14.76 -14.69
CA THR A 62 25.10 14.68 -13.96
C THR A 62 25.24 13.86 -12.69
N THR A 63 24.73 14.36 -11.56
CA THR A 63 24.70 13.62 -10.29
C THR A 63 23.31 13.06 -9.97
N LEU A 64 23.21 12.21 -8.95
CA LEU A 64 21.92 11.75 -8.43
C LEU A 64 21.08 12.91 -7.90
N GLU A 65 21.70 13.90 -7.25
CA GLU A 65 21.02 15.08 -6.73
C GLU A 65 20.39 15.91 -7.86
N ASP A 66 21.11 16.07 -8.98
CA ASP A 66 20.58 16.72 -10.18
C ASP A 66 19.30 16.02 -10.66
N LEU A 67 19.31 14.68 -10.71
CA LEU A 67 18.15 13.90 -11.13
C LEU A 67 16.99 14.00 -10.13
N LEU A 68 17.26 13.85 -8.83
CA LEU A 68 16.24 13.93 -7.78
C LEU A 68 15.55 15.30 -7.70
N SER A 69 16.21 16.36 -8.17
CA SER A 69 15.62 17.70 -8.25
C SER A 69 14.59 17.87 -9.37
N ARG A 70 14.55 16.94 -10.34
CA ARG A 70 13.78 17.08 -11.60
C ARG A 70 12.88 15.90 -11.92
N PHE A 71 13.24 14.70 -11.47
CA PHE A 71 12.60 13.44 -11.81
C PHE A 71 12.16 12.69 -10.56
N THR A 72 11.37 11.63 -10.76
CA THR A 72 10.92 10.84 -9.61
C THR A 72 12.09 10.11 -8.96
N ILE A 73 11.92 9.75 -7.68
CA ILE A 73 12.89 8.94 -6.96
C ILE A 73 13.17 7.63 -7.70
N THR A 74 12.13 6.97 -8.22
CA THR A 74 12.25 5.70 -8.94
C THR A 74 13.08 5.83 -10.21
N GLU A 75 12.82 6.84 -11.03
CA GLU A 75 13.58 7.08 -12.27
C GLU A 75 15.05 7.42 -11.95
N SER A 76 15.28 8.29 -10.96
CA SER A 76 16.62 8.74 -10.58
C SER A 76 17.50 7.58 -10.10
N TYR A 77 16.96 6.72 -9.22
CA TYR A 77 17.69 5.54 -8.73
C TYR A 77 17.82 4.45 -9.80
N ALA A 78 16.87 4.34 -10.75
CA ALA A 78 17.02 3.42 -11.87
C ALA A 78 18.21 3.80 -12.76
N VAL A 79 18.40 5.10 -13.04
CA VAL A 79 19.57 5.58 -13.80
C VAL A 79 20.88 5.26 -13.07
N VAL A 80 20.96 5.50 -11.75
CA VAL A 80 22.14 5.12 -10.94
C VAL A 80 22.43 3.62 -11.00
N LEU A 81 21.39 2.77 -10.98
CA LEU A 81 21.57 1.32 -11.09
C LEU A 81 22.10 0.92 -12.47
N LEU A 82 21.66 1.60 -13.53
CA LEU A 82 22.07 1.33 -14.91
C LEU A 82 23.49 1.83 -15.24
N SER A 83 23.95 2.88 -14.56
CA SER A 83 25.29 3.44 -14.78
C SER A 83 26.39 2.51 -14.26
N ASP A 84 27.46 2.39 -15.05
CA ASP A 84 28.64 1.63 -14.66
C ASP A 84 29.28 2.17 -13.37
N GLU A 85 29.67 1.26 -12.48
CA GLU A 85 30.47 1.58 -11.30
C GLU A 85 31.87 2.05 -11.65
N ASP A 86 32.45 2.89 -10.80
CA ASP A 86 33.83 3.34 -10.93
C ASP A 86 34.81 2.16 -10.92
N GLY A 87 35.78 2.20 -11.83
CA GLY A 87 36.76 1.13 -11.96
C GLY A 87 37.84 1.48 -12.97
N SER A 88 39.04 0.97 -12.71
CA SER A 88 40.25 1.25 -13.48
C SER A 88 40.20 0.66 -14.88
N THR A 89 39.37 -0.37 -15.09
CA THR A 89 39.19 -1.01 -16.40
C THR A 89 37.71 -1.24 -16.71
N ARG A 90 37.37 -1.30 -18.01
CA ARG A 90 36.02 -1.65 -18.46
C ARG A 90 35.52 -2.97 -17.85
N LYS A 91 36.40 -3.98 -17.74
CA LYS A 91 36.07 -5.28 -17.14
C LYS A 91 35.73 -5.15 -15.66
N GLU A 92 36.50 -4.34 -14.93
CA GLU A 92 36.26 -4.07 -13.51
C GLU A 92 34.93 -3.33 -13.31
N ARG A 93 34.67 -2.25 -14.05
CA ARG A 93 33.41 -1.52 -13.99
C ARG A 93 32.19 -2.42 -14.19
N LYS A 94 32.21 -3.26 -15.22
CA LYS A 94 31.11 -4.22 -15.46
C LYS A 94 30.99 -5.27 -14.34
N THR A 95 32.10 -5.75 -13.78
CA THR A 95 32.07 -6.70 -12.66
C THR A 95 31.45 -6.08 -11.41
N LEU A 96 31.84 -4.85 -11.08
CA LEU A 96 31.29 -4.10 -9.93
C LEU A 96 29.81 -3.77 -10.15
N THR A 97 29.44 -3.36 -11.35
CA THR A 97 28.04 -3.09 -11.72
C THR A 97 27.16 -4.33 -11.58
N TYR A 98 27.61 -5.51 -12.05
CA TYR A 98 26.86 -6.76 -11.87
C TYR A 98 26.71 -7.16 -10.40
N ARG A 99 27.72 -6.88 -9.57
CA ARG A 99 27.62 -7.09 -8.12
C ARG A 99 26.56 -6.16 -7.51
N LYS A 100 26.59 -4.86 -7.83
CA LYS A 100 25.56 -3.88 -7.42
C LYS A 100 24.15 -4.37 -7.75
N PHE A 101 23.92 -4.85 -8.97
CA PHE A 101 22.62 -5.41 -9.37
C PHE A 101 22.21 -6.62 -8.54
N THR A 102 23.14 -7.53 -8.27
CA THR A 102 22.87 -8.73 -7.46
C THR A 102 22.51 -8.36 -6.03
N GLU A 103 23.27 -7.45 -5.42
CA GLU A 103 23.02 -6.97 -4.06
C GLU A 103 21.68 -6.23 -3.97
N PHE A 104 21.35 -5.39 -4.96
CA PHE A 104 20.07 -4.70 -5.04
C PHE A 104 18.90 -5.68 -5.16
N LYS A 105 19.02 -6.70 -6.03
CA LYS A 105 18.02 -7.76 -6.17
C LYS A 105 17.78 -8.48 -4.84
N ASP A 106 18.85 -8.84 -4.13
CA ASP A 106 18.74 -9.52 -2.83
C ASP A 106 18.08 -8.64 -1.78
N LEU A 107 18.40 -7.34 -1.77
CA LEU A 107 17.76 -6.38 -0.87
C LEU A 107 16.26 -6.22 -1.19
N LEU A 108 15.89 -6.13 -2.47
CA LEU A 108 14.51 -6.06 -2.92
C LEU A 108 13.72 -7.30 -2.50
N ILE A 109 14.27 -8.50 -2.70
CA ILE A 109 13.64 -9.76 -2.28
C ILE A 109 13.44 -9.77 -0.76
N LYS A 110 14.44 -9.37 0.03
CA LYS A 110 14.33 -9.28 1.50
C LYS A 110 13.26 -8.27 1.92
N ALA A 111 13.20 -7.11 1.27
CA ALA A 111 12.19 -6.09 1.56
C ALA A 111 10.78 -6.58 1.25
N LEU A 112 10.58 -7.19 0.07
CA LEU A 112 9.30 -7.80 -0.31
C LEU A 112 8.90 -8.93 0.63
N ALA A 113 9.83 -9.81 1.00
CA ALA A 113 9.58 -10.88 1.98
C ALA A 113 9.21 -10.33 3.36
N ALA A 114 9.85 -9.25 3.82
CA ALA A 114 9.51 -8.58 5.07
C ALA A 114 8.13 -7.92 5.03
N ILE A 115 7.77 -7.27 3.92
CA ILE A 115 6.43 -6.70 3.71
C ILE A 115 5.38 -7.81 3.72
N LEU A 116 5.58 -8.87 2.93
CA LEU A 116 4.67 -10.02 2.87
C LEU A 116 4.52 -10.70 4.24
N SER A 117 5.63 -10.91 4.96
CA SER A 117 5.62 -11.46 6.31
C SER A 117 4.84 -10.57 7.28
N ARG A 118 5.01 -9.25 7.21
CA ARG A 118 4.19 -8.30 7.99
C ARG A 118 2.71 -8.41 7.63
N PHE A 119 2.33 -8.59 6.37
CA PHE A 119 0.93 -8.79 5.98
C PHE A 119 0.33 -10.06 6.59
N THR A 120 1.01 -11.21 6.49
CA THR A 120 0.50 -12.48 7.07
C THR A 120 0.41 -12.44 8.60
N ILE A 121 1.36 -11.76 9.23
CA ILE A 121 1.34 -11.51 10.68
C ILE A 121 0.18 -10.56 11.04
N THR A 122 -0.02 -9.48 10.26
CA THR A 122 -1.09 -8.49 10.49
C THR A 122 -2.47 -9.14 10.54
N GLU A 123 -2.79 -10.06 9.62
CA GLU A 123 -4.08 -10.77 9.61
C GLU A 123 -4.24 -11.64 10.87
N SER A 124 -3.20 -12.37 11.25
CA SER A 124 -3.21 -13.23 12.44
C SER A 124 -3.42 -12.41 13.72
N TYR A 125 -2.72 -11.28 13.85
CA TYR A 125 -2.88 -10.38 15.00
C TYR A 125 -4.23 -9.67 14.99
N ALA A 126 -4.78 -9.32 13.81
CA ALA A 126 -6.13 -8.79 13.73
C ALA A 126 -7.15 -9.80 14.24
N VAL A 127 -7.03 -11.09 13.87
CA VAL A 127 -7.88 -12.16 14.41
C VAL A 127 -7.75 -12.27 15.94
N VAL A 128 -6.53 -12.28 16.48
CA VAL A 128 -6.32 -12.28 17.94
C VAL A 128 -6.93 -11.05 18.60
N LEU A 129 -6.82 -9.88 17.97
CA LEU A 129 -7.37 -8.63 18.48
C LEU A 129 -8.90 -8.61 18.43
N LEU A 130 -9.51 -9.33 17.48
CA LEU A 130 -10.94 -9.52 17.32
C LEU A 130 -11.53 -10.52 18.30
N SER A 131 -10.75 -11.51 18.75
CA SER A 131 -11.21 -12.55 19.67
C SER A 131 -11.56 -11.96 21.04
N ASP A 132 -12.68 -12.42 21.59
CA ASP A 132 -13.07 -12.05 22.95
C ASP A 132 -12.03 -12.58 23.95
N GLU A 133 -11.61 -11.74 24.87
CA GLU A 133 -10.78 -12.13 26.01
C GLU A 133 -11.54 -13.08 26.95
N ASP A 134 -10.80 -13.90 27.69
CA ASP A 134 -11.36 -14.79 28.69
C ASP A 134 -11.98 -13.99 29.85
N GLY A 135 -13.13 -14.45 30.34
CA GLY A 135 -13.86 -13.78 31.42
C GLY A 135 -15.14 -14.51 31.79
N LEU A 136 -15.52 -14.42 33.06
CA LEU A 136 -16.64 -15.14 33.66
C LEU A 136 -17.98 -14.66 33.11
N THR A 137 -18.06 -13.41 32.69
CA THR A 137 -19.29 -12.80 32.16
C THR A 137 -19.07 -12.16 30.79
N ARG A 138 -20.14 -12.02 30.00
CA ARG A 138 -20.09 -11.29 28.70
C ARG A 138 -19.53 -9.88 28.88
N LYS A 139 -19.98 -9.17 29.91
CA LYS A 139 -19.56 -7.80 30.20
C LYS A 139 -18.05 -7.74 30.45
N GLU A 140 -17.55 -8.64 31.28
CA GLU A 140 -16.13 -8.75 31.59
C GLU A 140 -15.28 -9.05 30.35
N ARG A 141 -15.69 -10.05 29.54
CA ARG A 141 -15.01 -10.36 28.26
C ARG A 141 -14.93 -9.13 27.36
N LYS A 142 -16.01 -8.35 27.25
CA LYS A 142 -16.01 -7.12 26.45
C LYS A 142 -15.10 -6.04 27.01
N THR A 143 -15.14 -5.78 28.31
CA THR A 143 -14.23 -4.82 28.96
C THR A 143 -12.76 -5.18 28.71
N LEU A 144 -12.38 -6.45 28.89
CA LEU A 144 -11.01 -6.92 28.64
C LEU A 144 -10.63 -6.82 27.15
N THR A 145 -11.54 -7.21 26.26
CA THR A 145 -11.32 -7.11 24.81
C THR A 145 -11.16 -5.66 24.35
N TYR A 146 -11.96 -4.73 24.90
CA TYR A 146 -11.85 -3.30 24.61
C TYR A 146 -10.53 -2.72 25.12
N ARG A 147 -10.07 -3.14 26.31
CA ARG A 147 -8.75 -2.77 26.83
C ARG A 147 -7.63 -3.27 25.90
N LYS A 148 -7.64 -4.56 25.54
CA LYS A 148 -6.69 -5.16 24.59
C LYS A 148 -6.64 -4.37 23.27
N PHE A 149 -7.80 -4.03 22.70
CA PHE A 149 -7.88 -3.23 21.48
C PHE A 149 -7.32 -1.81 21.65
N THR A 150 -7.65 -1.16 22.77
CA THR A 150 -7.24 0.22 23.05
C THR A 150 -5.73 0.31 23.21
N GLU A 151 -5.12 -0.60 23.98
CA GLU A 151 -3.69 -0.65 24.31
C GLU A 151 -2.81 -1.15 23.14
N PHE A 152 -3.41 -1.80 22.13
CA PHE A 152 -2.67 -2.27 20.95
C PHE A 152 -2.08 -1.09 20.17
N LYS A 153 -0.80 -1.18 19.80
CA LYS A 153 -0.04 -0.05 19.22
C LYS A 153 -0.12 0.03 17.69
N ASP A 154 -0.28 -1.10 17.01
CA ASP A 154 -0.27 -1.12 15.55
C ASP A 154 -1.60 -0.62 14.97
N LEU A 155 -1.54 0.53 14.31
CA LEU A 155 -2.72 1.21 13.76
C LEU A 155 -3.34 0.47 12.58
N LEU A 156 -2.55 -0.24 11.77
CA LEU A 156 -3.06 -1.00 10.62
C LEU A 156 -3.89 -2.18 11.11
N ILE A 157 -3.37 -2.94 12.08
CA ILE A 157 -4.10 -4.05 12.69
C ILE A 157 -5.38 -3.56 13.38
N LYS A 158 -5.33 -2.43 14.09
CA LYS A 158 -6.53 -1.81 14.69
C LYS A 158 -7.56 -1.43 13.63
N ALA A 159 -7.11 -0.87 12.51
CA ALA A 159 -8.02 -0.45 11.45
C ALA A 159 -8.73 -1.62 10.77
N LEU A 160 -8.00 -2.70 10.48
CA LEU A 160 -8.56 -3.94 9.96
C LEU A 160 -9.55 -4.57 10.94
N ALA A 161 -9.16 -4.72 12.21
CA ALA A 161 -10.03 -5.29 13.24
C ALA A 161 -11.29 -4.43 13.49
N ALA A 162 -11.17 -3.10 13.58
CA ALA A 162 -12.32 -2.21 13.74
C ALA A 162 -13.30 -2.31 12.56
N THR A 163 -12.78 -2.36 11.33
CA THR A 163 -13.60 -2.49 10.11
C THR A 163 -14.39 -3.80 10.11
N ILE A 164 -13.77 -4.92 10.51
CA ILE A 164 -14.46 -6.21 10.63
C ILE A 164 -15.49 -6.20 11.78
N LYS A 165 -15.17 -5.61 12.95
CA LYS A 165 -16.15 -5.46 14.04
C LYS A 165 -17.36 -4.64 13.63
N PHE A 166 -17.17 -3.54 12.90
CA PHE A 166 -18.26 -2.73 12.38
C PHE A 166 -19.11 -3.50 11.37
N SER A 167 -18.47 -4.27 10.48
CA SER A 167 -19.16 -5.11 9.50
C SER A 167 -20.03 -6.18 10.17
N ASP A 168 -19.46 -6.91 11.14
CA ASP A 168 -20.18 -7.90 11.94
C ASP A 168 -21.32 -7.26 12.75
N ARG A 169 -21.08 -6.09 13.35
CA ARG A 169 -22.12 -5.34 14.08
C ARG A 169 -23.27 -4.98 13.14
N LEU A 170 -22.99 -4.42 11.97
CA LEU A 170 -24.01 -4.03 11.00
C LEU A 170 -24.82 -5.23 10.52
N ALA A 171 -24.14 -6.35 10.22
CA ALA A 171 -24.80 -7.59 9.81
C ALA A 171 -25.76 -8.11 10.90
N ASN A 172 -25.28 -8.18 12.15
CA ASN A 172 -26.09 -8.62 13.29
C ASN A 172 -27.30 -7.70 13.56
N LEU A 173 -27.12 -6.39 13.43
CA LEU A 173 -28.18 -5.40 13.60
C LEU A 173 -29.24 -5.51 12.49
N ARG A 174 -28.82 -5.51 11.21
CA ARG A 174 -29.72 -5.69 10.05
C ARG A 174 -30.50 -6.99 10.14
N HIS A 175 -29.83 -8.09 10.46
CA HIS A 175 -30.47 -9.39 10.62
C HIS A 175 -31.48 -9.39 11.78
N SER A 176 -31.14 -8.76 12.91
CA SER A 176 -32.06 -8.68 14.05
C SER A 176 -33.35 -7.93 13.71
N ILE A 177 -33.28 -6.78 13.01
CA ILE A 177 -34.46 -6.02 12.59
C ILE A 177 -35.29 -6.82 11.59
N SER A 178 -34.66 -7.35 10.54
CA SER A 178 -35.35 -8.13 9.51
C SER A 178 -36.12 -9.29 10.15
N GLN A 179 -35.48 -10.06 11.04
CA GLN A 179 -36.15 -11.16 11.70
C GLN A 179 -37.35 -10.71 12.53
N ILE A 180 -37.27 -9.62 13.29
CA ILE A 180 -38.39 -9.21 14.14
C ILE A 180 -39.60 -8.76 13.31
N LYS A 181 -39.37 -8.10 12.16
CA LYS A 181 -40.45 -7.63 11.27
C LYS A 181 -41.26 -8.78 10.68
N ASP A 182 -40.60 -9.91 10.38
CA ASP A 182 -41.23 -11.08 9.77
C ASP A 182 -41.81 -12.08 10.79
N MET A 183 -41.70 -11.80 12.10
CA MET A 183 -42.12 -12.70 13.18
C MET A 183 -43.50 -12.36 13.75
N ASP A 184 -44.32 -13.40 13.92
CA ASP A 184 -45.56 -13.34 14.68
C ASP A 184 -45.32 -13.03 16.16
N GLU A 185 -46.33 -12.42 16.80
CA GLU A 185 -46.30 -12.13 18.23
C GLU A 185 -46.14 -13.42 19.05
N GLY A 186 -45.10 -13.47 19.88
CA GLY A 186 -44.78 -14.67 20.63
C GLY A 186 -43.45 -14.64 21.36
N LYS A 187 -43.15 -15.75 22.04
CA LYS A 187 -41.92 -15.91 22.84
C LYS A 187 -40.65 -15.72 22.00
N ALA A 188 -40.68 -16.15 20.73
CA ALA A 188 -39.55 -16.02 19.81
C ALA A 188 -39.29 -14.54 19.45
N LYS A 189 -40.33 -13.79 19.07
CA LYS A 189 -40.22 -12.35 18.77
C LYS A 189 -39.71 -11.56 19.98
N LYS A 190 -40.24 -11.85 21.18
CA LYS A 190 -39.76 -11.26 22.44
C LYS A 190 -38.27 -11.52 22.69
N LYS A 191 -37.78 -12.73 22.38
CA LYS A 191 -36.34 -13.07 22.49
C LYS A 191 -35.49 -12.28 21.50
N SER A 192 -35.93 -12.15 20.25
CA SER A 192 -35.24 -11.36 19.22
C SER A 192 -35.17 -9.88 19.58
N ILE A 193 -36.28 -9.30 20.09
CA ILE A 193 -36.31 -7.93 20.61
C ILE A 193 -35.34 -7.77 21.79
N SER A 194 -35.27 -8.74 22.71
CA SER A 194 -34.31 -8.71 23.82
C SER A 194 -32.85 -8.70 23.32
N LYS A 195 -32.54 -9.49 22.27
CA LYS A 195 -31.22 -9.49 21.63
C LYS A 195 -30.90 -8.15 20.97
N LEU A 196 -31.87 -7.52 20.29
CA LEU A 196 -31.67 -6.18 19.71
C LEU A 196 -31.44 -5.12 20.80
N LYS A 197 -32.20 -5.16 21.90
CA LYS A 197 -32.00 -4.29 23.07
C LYS A 197 -30.61 -4.45 23.69
N MET A 198 -30.08 -5.68 23.75
CA MET A 198 -28.70 -5.92 24.17
C MET A 198 -27.71 -5.16 23.28
N TYR A 199 -27.84 -5.25 21.94
CA TYR A 199 -26.96 -4.51 21.04
C TYR A 199 -27.11 -2.99 21.15
N MET A 200 -28.33 -2.51 21.38
CA MET A 200 -28.63 -1.09 21.59
C MET A 200 -27.96 -0.55 22.86
N ASN A 201 -28.02 -1.30 23.96
CA ASN A 201 -27.36 -0.94 25.22
C ASN A 201 -25.83 -0.92 25.10
N GLU A 202 -25.26 -1.81 24.29
CA GLU A 202 -23.82 -1.86 24.01
C GLU A 202 -23.37 -0.84 22.93
N HIS A 203 -24.30 -0.16 22.26
CA HIS A 203 -24.01 0.52 20.99
C HIS A 203 -23.05 1.70 21.14
N GLN A 204 -23.31 2.60 22.10
CA GLN A 204 -22.49 3.80 22.29
C GLN A 204 -21.05 3.46 22.66
N GLU A 205 -20.86 2.51 23.60
CA GLU A 205 -19.53 2.04 24.00
C GLU A 205 -18.82 1.32 22.85
N PHE A 206 -19.53 0.46 22.11
CA PHE A 206 -18.96 -0.18 20.92
C PHE A 206 -18.48 0.85 19.88
N VAL A 207 -19.30 1.86 19.58
CA VAL A 207 -18.94 2.91 18.62
C VAL A 207 -17.74 3.72 19.12
N SER A 208 -17.70 4.12 20.39
CA SER A 208 -16.62 4.96 20.92
C SER A 208 -15.25 4.27 20.85
N ILE A 209 -15.20 2.94 20.97
CA ILE A 209 -13.95 2.18 20.95
C ILE A 209 -13.35 2.02 19.55
N TYR A 210 -14.19 1.80 18.54
CA TYR A 210 -13.70 1.38 17.22
C TYR A 210 -13.81 2.45 16.13
N LYS A 211 -14.71 3.44 16.26
CA LYS A 211 -15.07 4.35 15.15
C LYS A 211 -13.89 5.05 14.48
N ASP A 212 -12.87 5.44 15.24
CA ASP A 212 -11.75 6.24 14.72
C ASP A 212 -10.79 5.42 13.84
N PHE A 213 -10.93 4.09 13.85
CA PHE A 213 -10.07 3.17 13.11
C PHE A 213 -10.78 2.52 11.90
N VAL A 214 -12.08 2.74 11.71
CA VAL A 214 -12.84 2.11 10.61
C VAL A 214 -12.44 2.74 9.27
N LEU A 215 -12.01 1.90 8.32
CA LEU A 215 -11.47 2.31 7.02
C LEU A 215 -12.52 2.85 6.04
N SER A 216 -13.78 2.42 6.16
CA SER A 216 -14.86 2.82 5.26
C SER A 216 -15.80 3.82 5.94
N GLU A 217 -15.83 5.06 5.43
CA GLU A 217 -16.73 6.12 5.92
C GLU A 217 -18.21 5.73 5.77
N LYS A 218 -18.56 5.04 4.69
CA LYS A 218 -19.93 4.53 4.49
C LYS A 218 -20.31 3.52 5.56
N LEU A 219 -19.46 2.51 5.82
CA LEU A 219 -19.70 1.51 6.86
C LEU A 219 -19.79 2.16 8.25
N LYS A 220 -18.90 3.10 8.52
CA LYS A 220 -18.87 3.88 9.76
C LYS A 220 -20.19 4.60 9.97
N LYS A 221 -20.67 5.32 8.96
CA LYS A 221 -21.96 6.01 8.98
C LYS A 221 -23.13 5.04 9.20
N ASP A 222 -23.21 3.96 8.42
CA ASP A 222 -24.28 2.97 8.50
C ASP A 222 -24.41 2.32 9.90
N VAL A 223 -23.29 2.20 10.64
CA VAL A 223 -23.29 1.68 12.01
C VAL A 223 -23.60 2.77 13.03
N ILE A 224 -22.96 3.94 12.95
CA ILE A 224 -23.14 5.03 13.92
C ILE A 224 -24.57 5.56 13.92
N GLU A 225 -25.15 5.70 12.74
CA GLU A 225 -26.49 6.25 12.52
C GLU A 225 -27.54 5.15 12.39
N PHE A 226 -27.24 3.93 12.87
CA PHE A 226 -28.13 2.79 12.68
C PHE A 226 -29.50 3.03 13.34
N ASP A 227 -30.58 2.90 12.56
CA ASP A 227 -31.94 3.00 13.05
C ASP A 227 -32.37 1.70 13.75
N PHE A 228 -32.64 1.78 15.05
CA PHE A 228 -33.09 0.67 15.87
C PHE A 228 -34.62 0.46 15.85
N SER A 229 -35.36 1.22 15.04
CA SER A 229 -36.80 1.06 14.89
C SER A 229 -37.15 -0.31 14.29
N VAL A 230 -38.18 -0.95 14.86
CA VAL A 230 -38.66 -2.28 14.45
C VAL A 230 -40.13 -2.22 14.10
#